data_AF-A0ABD4EFY6-F1
#
_entry.id   AF-A0ABD4EFY6-F1
#
_cell.length_a   1.000
_cell.length_b   1.000
_cell.length_c   1.000
_cell.angle_alpha   90.00
_cell.angle_beta   90.00
_cell.angle_gamma   90.00
#
_symmetry.space_group_name_H-M   'P 1'
#
loop_
_entity.id
_entity.type
_entity.pdbx_description
1 polymer ?
#
loop_
_entity_poly.entity_id
_entity_poly.type
_entity_poly.pdbx_seq_one_letter_code
_entity_poly.pdbx_strand_id
1 'polypeptide(L)'
;MINHVILKKAQFENRGDVLSFYEFMQNFVGDDTPLGELVAWMNQDTEFPRDVKSQLVIMSYFRENPCPENIPVTSIKRALSVFNQFTNV
;
A
#
# COMPACT_ATOMS: atom_id res chain seq x y z
N MET A 1 -7.08 4.97 23.62
CA MET A 1 -7.05 4.85 22.15
C MET A 1 -5.85 4.01 21.77
N ILE A 2 -6.03 2.71 21.59
CA ILE A 2 -4.95 1.84 21.08
C ILE A 2 -4.84 2.16 19.59
N ASN A 3 -3.70 2.73 19.18
CA ASN A 3 -3.42 3.08 17.80
C ASN A 3 -3.77 1.90 16.88
N HIS A 4 -4.72 2.06 15.96
CA HIS A 4 -5.06 1.05 14.95
C HIS A 4 -3.82 0.53 14.20
N VAL A 5 -2.79 1.38 14.12
CA VAL A 5 -1.46 1.07 13.59
C VAL A 5 -0.75 -0.07 14.36
N ILE A 6 -0.86 -0.11 15.69
CA ILE A 6 -0.19 -1.13 16.52
C ILE A 6 -0.87 -2.49 16.39
N LEU A 7 -2.21 -2.51 16.33
CA LEU A 7 -2.98 -3.75 16.14
C LEU A 7 -2.72 -4.35 14.75
N LYS A 8 -2.62 -3.52 13.71
CA LYS A 8 -2.24 -3.98 12.36
C LYS A 8 -0.79 -4.50 12.35
N LYS A 9 0.15 -3.84 13.05
CA LYS A 9 1.55 -4.33 13.21
C LYS A 9 1.64 -5.74 13.77
N ALA A 10 0.90 -6.00 14.85
CA ALA A 10 0.90 -7.32 15.52
C ALA A 10 0.28 -8.44 14.65
N GLN A 11 -0.65 -8.09 13.75
CA GLN A 11 -1.17 -9.02 12.74
C GLN A 11 -0.15 -9.31 11.63
N PHE A 12 0.69 -8.34 11.28
CA PHE A 12 1.75 -8.48 10.27
C PHE A 12 2.92 -9.36 10.76
N GLU A 13 3.37 -9.19 12.00
CA GLU A 13 4.49 -9.98 12.57
C GLU A 13 4.14 -11.47 12.75
N ASN A 14 2.88 -11.82 13.02
CA ASN A 14 2.47 -13.22 13.25
C ASN A 14 2.38 -14.09 11.99
N ARG A 15 2.42 -13.50 10.78
CA ARG A 15 2.21 -14.26 9.54
C ARG A 15 3.48 -14.84 8.92
N GLY A 16 4.69 -14.44 9.34
CA GLY A 16 5.96 -14.96 8.81
C GLY A 16 6.25 -14.64 7.33
N ASP A 17 5.23 -14.28 6.56
CA ASP A 17 5.31 -13.92 5.15
C ASP A 17 5.51 -12.41 4.99
N VAL A 18 6.60 -12.02 4.33
CA VAL A 18 6.82 -10.63 3.91
C VAL A 18 5.70 -10.25 2.94
N LEU A 19 4.76 -9.41 3.34
CA LEU A 19 3.64 -9.00 2.49
C LEU A 19 4.10 -8.18 1.30
N SER A 20 3.46 -8.36 0.16
CA SER A 20 3.60 -7.45 -0.97
C SER A 20 3.01 -6.08 -0.65
N PHE A 21 3.38 -5.07 -1.43
CA PHE A 21 2.77 -3.75 -1.32
C PHE A 21 1.26 -3.82 -1.57
N TYR A 22 0.82 -4.64 -2.53
CA TYR A 22 -0.60 -4.81 -2.84
C TYR A 22 -1.37 -5.42 -1.65
N GLU A 23 -0.85 -6.48 -1.04
CA GLU A 23 -1.45 -7.12 0.13
C GLU A 23 -1.50 -6.17 1.33
N PHE A 24 -0.44 -5.39 1.53
CA PHE A 24 -0.42 -4.32 2.53
C PHE A 24 -1.53 -3.30 2.28
N MET A 25 -1.72 -2.85 1.04
CA MET A 25 -2.74 -1.86 0.69
C MET A 25 -4.18 -2.35 0.89
N GLN A 26 -4.43 -3.67 0.82
CA GLN A 26 -5.76 -4.24 1.07
C GLN A 26 -6.31 -3.91 2.48
N ASN A 27 -5.44 -3.54 3.42
CA ASN A 27 -5.84 -3.11 4.76
C ASN A 27 -6.60 -1.77 4.79
N PHE A 28 -6.66 -1.04 3.68
CA PHE A 28 -7.33 0.27 3.57
C PHE A 28 -8.61 0.20 2.71
N VAL A 29 -9.02 -0.99 2.27
CA VAL A 29 -10.23 -1.14 1.45
C VAL A 29 -11.46 -0.68 2.23
N GLY A 30 -12.21 0.26 1.65
CA GLY A 30 -13.41 0.83 2.27
C GLY A 30 -13.14 2.01 3.22
N ASP A 31 -11.89 2.38 3.45
CA ASP A 31 -11.55 3.57 4.24
C ASP A 31 -11.92 4.83 3.45
N ASP A 32 -12.64 5.77 4.08
CA ASP A 32 -12.89 7.12 3.53
C ASP A 32 -11.65 8.01 3.74
N THR A 33 -10.54 7.63 3.09
CA THR A 33 -9.24 8.30 3.17
C THR A 33 -8.51 8.22 1.83
N PRO A 34 -7.47 9.06 1.61
CA PRO A 34 -6.68 8.99 0.38
C PRO A 34 -5.97 7.64 0.13
N LEU A 35 -5.76 6.82 1.17
CA LEU A 35 -5.22 5.46 1.02
C LEU A 35 -6.31 4.46 0.60
N GLY A 36 -7.56 4.69 1.03
CA GLY A 36 -8.72 3.93 0.59
C GLY A 36 -9.05 4.17 -0.89
N GLU A 37 -8.99 5.43 -1.33
CA GLU A 37 -9.12 5.78 -2.74
C GLU A 37 -8.01 5.14 -3.60
N LEU A 38 -6.77 5.15 -3.10
CA LEU A 38 -5.63 4.53 -3.79
C LEU A 38 -5.83 3.02 -3.97
N VAL A 39 -6.21 2.28 -2.92
CA VAL A 39 -6.42 0.82 -3.06
C VAL A 39 -7.65 0.51 -3.91
N ALA A 40 -8.69 1.35 -3.89
CA ALA A 40 -9.85 1.18 -4.77
C ALA A 40 -9.44 1.26 -6.25
N TRP A 41 -8.57 2.21 -6.62
CA TRP A 41 -8.00 2.28 -7.96
C TRP A 41 -7.08 1.09 -8.27
N MET A 42 -6.16 0.73 -7.37
CA MET A 42 -5.27 -0.43 -7.56
C MET A 42 -6.05 -1.72 -7.79
N ASN A 43 -7.23 -1.87 -7.17
CA ASN A 43 -8.07 -3.06 -7.34
C ASN A 43 -8.77 -3.12 -8.71
N GLN A 44 -8.91 -1.98 -9.40
CA GLN A 44 -9.43 -1.91 -10.76
C GLN A 44 -8.32 -2.11 -11.81
N ASP A 45 -7.07 -1.85 -11.43
CA ASP A 45 -5.90 -2.03 -12.28
C ASP A 45 -5.51 -3.52 -12.36
N THR A 46 -5.76 -4.13 -13.53
CA THR A 46 -5.44 -5.53 -13.80
C THR A 46 -3.94 -5.78 -13.99
N GLU A 47 -3.17 -4.74 -14.33
CA GLU A 47 -1.73 -4.81 -14.58
C GLU A 47 -0.91 -4.53 -13.31
N PHE A 48 -1.57 -4.08 -12.24
CA PHE A 48 -0.90 -3.76 -10.99
C PHE A 48 -0.12 -4.96 -10.44
N PRO A 49 1.17 -4.81 -10.08
CA PRO A 49 1.99 -5.91 -9.59
C PRO A 49 1.58 -6.33 -8.17
N ARG A 50 0.95 -7.51 -8.05
CA ARG A 50 0.36 -8.00 -6.79
C ARG A 50 1.33 -8.71 -5.86
N ASP A 51 2.44 -9.22 -6.38
CA ASP A 51 3.41 -10.00 -5.60
C ASP A 51 4.72 -9.23 -5.30
N VAL A 52 4.79 -7.96 -5.72
CA VAL A 52 6.00 -7.15 -5.57
C VAL A 52 6.14 -6.59 -4.16
N LYS A 53 7.31 -6.84 -3.57
CA LYS A 53 7.72 -6.36 -2.24
C LYS A 53 8.72 -5.20 -2.32
N SER A 54 9.35 -5.01 -3.47
CA SER A 54 10.38 -3.97 -3.69
C SER A 54 9.76 -2.60 -3.95
N GLN A 55 10.09 -1.62 -3.12
CA GLN A 55 9.62 -0.25 -3.28
C GLN A 55 10.09 0.39 -4.59
N LEU A 56 11.32 0.09 -5.03
CA LEU A 56 11.85 0.64 -6.28
C LEU A 56 10.99 0.20 -7.46
N VAL A 57 10.57 -1.08 -7.47
CA VAL A 57 9.70 -1.63 -8.53
C VAL A 57 8.32 -0.99 -8.47
N ILE A 58 7.72 -0.84 -7.28
CA ILE A 58 6.42 -0.16 -7.13
C ILE A 58 6.50 1.31 -7.55
N MET A 59 7.56 2.02 -7.16
CA MET A 59 7.79 3.41 -7.55
C MET A 59 7.94 3.58 -9.06
N SER A 60 8.65 2.66 -9.73
CA SER A 60 8.76 2.66 -11.18
C SER A 60 7.40 2.44 -11.83
N TYR A 61 6.60 1.50 -11.30
CA TYR A 61 5.25 1.25 -11.80
C TYR A 61 4.38 2.51 -11.79
N PHE A 62 4.33 3.25 -10.68
CA PHE A 62 3.55 4.49 -10.59
C PHE A 62 4.10 5.65 -11.45
N ARG A 63 5.35 5.59 -11.90
CA ARG A 63 5.90 6.56 -12.86
C ARG A 63 5.48 6.23 -14.29
N GLU A 64 5.44 4.95 -14.62
CA GLU A 64 5.08 4.45 -15.95
C GLU A 64 3.56 4.43 -16.16
N ASN A 65 2.80 4.19 -15.08
CA ASN A 65 1.35 4.11 -15.03
C ASN A 65 0.83 5.14 -14.01
N PRO A 66 0.71 6.43 -14.40
CA PRO A 66 0.28 7.47 -13.47
C PRO A 66 -1.16 7.25 -13.02
N CYS A 67 -1.40 7.48 -11.73
CA CYS A 67 -2.76 7.45 -11.18
C CYS A 67 -3.65 8.52 -11.82
N PRO A 68 -4.99 8.33 -11.78
CA PRO A 68 -5.96 9.38 -12.08
C PRO A 68 -5.72 10.66 -11.28
N GLU A 69 -6.12 11.81 -11.85
CA GLU A 69 -5.87 13.14 -11.28
C GLU A 69 -6.41 13.32 -9.84
N ASN A 70 -7.48 12.60 -9.49
CA ASN A 70 -8.08 12.64 -8.16
C ASN A 70 -7.26 11.89 -7.09
N ILE A 71 -6.26 11.09 -7.46
CA ILE A 71 -5.37 10.41 -6.52
C ILE A 71 -4.05 11.18 -6.45
N PRO A 72 -3.80 11.94 -5.37
CA PRO A 72 -2.60 12.75 -5.28
C PRO A 72 -1.36 11.87 -5.09
N VAL A 73 -0.24 12.26 -5.73
CA VAL A 73 1.06 11.58 -5.60
C VAL A 73 1.52 11.45 -4.14
N THR A 74 1.08 12.36 -3.27
CA THR A 74 1.34 12.30 -1.83
C THR A 74 0.75 11.05 -1.16
N SER A 75 -0.38 10.52 -1.65
CA SER A 75 -0.96 9.26 -1.18
C SER A 75 -0.04 8.08 -1.47
N ILE A 76 0.55 8.03 -2.67
CA ILE A 76 1.50 6.98 -3.08
C ILE A 76 2.75 7.03 -2.18
N LYS A 77 3.34 8.23 -2.00
CA LYS A 77 4.50 8.43 -1.13
C LYS A 77 4.21 8.04 0.32
N ARG A 78 3.01 8.38 0.82
CA ARG A 78 2.58 8.01 2.17
C ARG A 78 2.42 6.51 2.30
N ALA A 79 1.75 5.85 1.36
CA ALA A 79 1.57 4.40 1.34
C ALA A 79 2.92 3.67 1.41
N LEU A 80 3.88 4.08 0.57
CA LEU A 80 5.23 3.50 0.55
C LEU A 80 6.01 3.76 1.85
N SER A 81 5.92 4.97 2.39
CA SER A 81 6.58 5.30 3.66
C SER A 81 6.02 4.47 4.82
N VAL A 82 4.70 4.24 4.86
CA VAL A 82 4.08 3.38 5.87
C VAL A 82 4.48 1.93 5.65
N PHE A 83 4.38 1.42 4.41
CA PHE A 83 4.81 0.06 4.05
C PHE A 83 6.24 -0.22 4.50
N ASN A 84 7.18 0.73 4.29
CA ASN A 84 8.57 0.61 4.73
C ASN A 84 8.72 0.37 6.24
N GLN A 85 7.91 1.05 7.05
CA GLN A 85 7.96 0.91 8.51
C GLN A 85 7.52 -0.48 8.99
N PHE A 86 6.79 -1.21 8.15
CA PHE A 86 6.32 -2.57 8.45
C PHE A 86 7.23 -3.66 7.90
N THR A 87 8.02 -3.38 6.85
CA THR A 87 8.84 -4.39 6.18
C THR A 87 10.31 -4.42 6.61
N ASN A 88 10.82 -3.43 7.38
CA ASN A 88 12.21 -3.36 7.86
C ASN A 88 13.27 -3.67 6.77
N VAL A 89 12.99 -3.30 5.51
CA VAL A 89 13.94 -3.45 4.38
C VAL A 89 14.69 -2.16 4.14
#